data_AF-A0A1G9TS02-F1
#
_entry.id   AF-A0A1G9TS02-F1
#
_cell.length_a   1.000
_cell.length_b   1.000
_cell.length_c   1.000
_cell.angle_alpha   90.00
_cell.angle_beta   90.00
_cell.angle_gamma   90.00
#
_symmetry.space_group_name_H-M   'P 1'
#
loop_
_entity.id
_entity.type
_entity.pdbx_description
1 polymer ?
#
loop_
_entity_poly.entity_id
_entity_poly.type
_entity_poly.pdbx_seq_one_letter_code
_entity_poly.pdbx_strand_id
1 'polypeptide(L)' 'MGFRKLVERDGSGTVTLNKDDLRLDGMVDAEGNIREQEMHVQRLSRGAYLVRAVENGTVPEIQKLLRCDD' A
#
# COMPACT_ATOMS: atom_id res chain seq x y z
N MET A 1 9.59 4.75 -11.39
CA MET A 1 8.30 4.03 -11.37
C MET A 1 8.40 2.82 -12.28
N GLY A 2 8.01 1.64 -11.81
CA GLY A 2 8.00 0.42 -12.62
C GLY A 2 6.66 -0.28 -12.48
N PHE A 3 6.20 -0.94 -13.54
CA PHE A 3 5.00 -1.77 -13.48
C PHE A 3 5.26 -3.02 -12.65
N ARG A 4 4.31 -3.35 -11.77
CA ARG A 4 4.27 -4.62 -11.05
C ARG A 4 3.19 -5.50 -11.66
N LYS A 5 3.40 -6.82 -11.61
CA LYS A 5 2.44 -7.79 -12.13
C LYS A 5 1.41 -8.11 -11.04
N LEU A 6 0.13 -8.12 -11.42
CA LEU A 6 -0.92 -8.76 -10.63
C LEU A 6 -0.76 -10.28 -10.78
N VAL A 7 -0.57 -10.98 -9.67
CA VAL A 7 -0.43 -12.43 -9.64
C VAL A 7 -1.52 -13.05 -8.76
N GLU A 8 -1.94 -14.25 -9.09
CA GLU A 8 -2.79 -15.04 -8.21
C GLU A 8 -1.93 -15.69 -7.12
N ARG A 9 -2.38 -15.57 -5.86
CA ARG A 9 -1.79 -16.25 -4.71
C ARG A 9 -2.92 -16.58 -3.74
N ASP A 10 -3.02 -17.85 -3.36
CA ASP A 10 -4.00 -18.34 -2.38
C ASP A 10 -5.45 -17.91 -2.71
N GLY A 11 -5.81 -17.96 -3.99
CA GLY A 11 -7.14 -17.55 -4.50
C GLY A 11 -7.38 -16.04 -4.52
N SER A 12 -6.37 -15.22 -4.20
CA SER A 12 -6.45 -13.76 -4.16
C SER A 12 -5.49 -13.09 -5.13
N GLY A 13 -5.90 -11.96 -5.71
CA GLY A 13 -5.03 -11.12 -6.53
C GLY A 13 -4.03 -10.36 -5.66
N THR A 14 -2.74 -10.51 -5.92
CA THR A 14 -1.65 -9.89 -5.18
C THR A 14 -0.79 -9.02 -6.09
N VAL A 15 -0.41 -7.83 -5.60
CA VAL A 15 0.64 -6.99 -6.18
C VAL A 15 1.71 -6.76 -5.13
N THR A 16 2.97 -6.92 -5.51
CA THR A 16 4.11 -6.70 -4.61
C THR A 16 4.45 -5.22 -4.53
N LEU A 17 4.46 -4.66 -3.32
CA LEU A 17 4.99 -3.33 -3.04
C LEU A 17 6.51 -3.38 -2.92
N ASN A 18 7.19 -2.29 -3.30
CA ASN A 18 8.64 -2.23 -3.17
C ASN A 18 9.03 -2.17 -1.69
N LYS A 19 9.99 -3.00 -1.29
CA LYS A 19 10.47 -3.06 0.09
C LYS A 19 11.14 -1.76 0.53
N ASP A 20 11.76 -1.03 -0.40
CA ASP A 20 12.38 0.25 -0.09
C ASP A 20 11.32 1.32 0.20
N ASP A 21 10.22 1.35 -0.56
CA ASP A 21 9.08 2.24 -0.29
C ASP A 21 8.46 1.91 1.08
N LEU A 22 8.24 0.62 1.36
CA LEU A 22 7.77 0.16 2.67
C LEU A 22 8.71 0.56 3.82
N ARG A 23 10.03 0.60 3.59
CA ARG A 23 10.98 1.04 4.60
C ARG A 23 10.86 2.53 4.90
N LEU A 24 10.63 3.35 3.88
CA LEU A 24 10.37 4.79 4.04
C LEU A 24 9.09 5.02 4.87
N ASP A 25 8.10 4.16 4.72
CA ASP A 25 6.84 4.19 5.46
C ASP A 25 6.93 3.53 6.85
N GLY A 26 8.11 3.10 7.30
CA GLY A 26 8.31 2.48 8.62
C GLY A 26 7.77 1.06 8.77
N MET A 27 7.40 0.42 7.65
CA MET A 27 6.81 -0.93 7.59
C MET A 27 7.87 -2.04 7.56
N VAL A 28 9.15 -1.68 7.56
CA VAL A 28 10.28 -2.60 7.61
C VAL A 28 11.06 -2.36 8.90
N ASP A 29 11.36 -3.42 9.65
CA ASP A 29 12.15 -3.34 10.88
C ASP A 29 13.65 -3.13 10.62
N ALA A 30 14.45 -3.03 11.69
CA ALA A 30 15.88 -2.78 11.61
C ALA A 30 16.65 -3.96 11.00
N GLU A 31 16.12 -5.17 11.17
CA GLU A 31 16.62 -6.43 10.63
C GLU A 31 16.24 -6.61 9.16
N GLY A 32 15.39 -5.73 8.63
CA GLY A 32 14.95 -5.72 7.25
C GLY A 32 13.75 -6.62 6.98
N ASN A 33 12.99 -7.07 7.98
CA ASN A 33 11.76 -7.82 7.77
C ASN A 33 10.58 -6.86 7.62
N ILE A 34 9.63 -7.22 6.75
CA ILE A 34 8.35 -6.50 6.66
C ILE A 34 7.55 -6.87 7.91
N ARG A 35 7.11 -5.87 8.65
CA ARG A 35 6.28 -6.06 9.84
C ARG A 35 4.89 -6.52 9.44
N GLU A 36 4.26 -7.32 10.30
CA GLU A 36 2.84 -7.59 10.16
C GLU A 36 2.08 -6.27 10.37
N GLN A 37 1.23 -5.91 9.40
CA GLN A 37 0.54 -4.64 9.35
C GLN A 37 -0.86 -4.86 8.79
N GLU A 38 -1.87 -4.36 9.48
CA GLU A 38 -3.22 -4.33 8.96
C GLU A 38 -3.33 -3.27 7.86
N MET A 39 -3.87 -3.67 6.71
CA MET A 39 -4.01 -2.81 5.53
C MET A 39 -5.48 -2.63 5.18
N HIS A 40 -5.92 -1.39 5.08
CA HIS A 40 -7.23 -1.06 4.54
C HIS A 40 -7.15 -0.96 3.01
N VAL A 41 -7.87 -1.84 2.32
CA VAL A 41 -7.95 -1.88 0.85
C VAL A 41 -9.31 -1.35 0.41
N GLN A 42 -9.31 -0.21 -0.29
CA GLN A 42 -10.51 0.43 -0.80
C GLN A 42 -10.52 0.43 -2.34
N ARG A 43 -11.60 -0.08 -2.94
CA ARG A 43 -11.82 0.05 -4.39
C ARG A 43 -12.38 1.43 -4.72
N LEU A 44 -11.70 2.16 -5.60
CA LEU A 44 -12.11 3.51 -6.01
C LEU A 44 -12.85 3.51 -7.36
N SER A 45 -12.44 2.63 -8.29
CA SER A 45 -13.08 2.47 -9.59
C SER A 45 -12.75 1.11 -10.22
N ARG A 46 -13.07 0.91 -11.50
CA ARG A 46 -12.71 -0.33 -12.21
C ARG A 46 -11.19 -0.43 -12.33
N GLY A 47 -10.58 -1.39 -11.62
CA GLY A 47 -9.15 -1.64 -11.64
C GLY A 47 -8.30 -0.70 -10.79
N ALA A 48 -8.91 0.28 -10.11
CA ALA A 48 -8.22 1.20 -9.22
C ALA A 48 -8.51 0.87 -7.75
N TYR A 49 -7.43 0.63 -7.00
CA TYR A 49 -7.48 0.29 -5.59
C TYR A 49 -6.50 1.18 -4.83
N LEU A 50 -6.94 1.62 -3.66
CA LEU A 50 -6.11 2.33 -2.70
C LEU A 50 -5.83 1.41 -1.52
N VAL A 51 -4.56 1.27 -1.16
CA VAL A 51 -4.10 0.48 -0.02
C VAL A 51 -3.47 1.44 0.97
N ARG A 52 -3.90 1.39 2.22
CA ARG A 52 -3.39 2.25 3.31
C ARG A 52 -3.15 1.42 4.56
N ALA A 53 -2.04 1.67 5.24
CA ALA A 53 -1.80 1.07 6.54
C ALA A 53 -2.78 1.63 7.58
N VAL A 54 -3.27 0.75 8.45
CA VAL A 54 -4.09 1.13 9.60
C VAL A 54 -3.16 1.57 10.74
N GLU A 55 -3.40 2.77 11.27
CA GLU A 55 -2.63 3.34 12.36
C GLU A 55 -3.55 3.51 13.59
N ASN A 56 -3.19 2.85 14.70
CA ASN A 56 -3.94 2.90 15.96
C ASN A 56 -5.44 2.60 15.80
N GLY A 57 -5.79 1.63 14.95
CA GLY A 57 -7.17 1.24 14.65
C GLY A 57 -7.94 2.23 13.76
N THR A 58 -7.25 3.21 13.17
CA THR A 58 -7.85 4.20 12.26
C THR A 58 -7.18 4.15 10.90
N VAL A 59 -7.94 4.48 9.84
CA VAL A 59 -7.40 4.58 8.49
C VAL A 59 -6.99 6.04 8.25
N PRO A 60 -5.72 6.32 7.94
CA PRO A 60 -5.28 7.68 7.64
C PRO A 60 -6.10 8.28 6.49
N GLU A 61 -6.61 9.49 6.70
CA GLU A 61 -7.24 10.27 5.65
C GLU A 61 -6.24 10.52 4.53
N ILE A 62 -6.73 10.49 3.28
CA ILE A 62 -5.91 10.98 2.18
C ILE A 62 -5.90 12.48 2.34
N GLN A 63 -4.84 13.03 2.95
CA GLN A 63 -4.57 14.46 2.83
C GLN A 63 -4.59 14.75 1.34
N LYS A 64 -5.55 15.60 0.89
CA LYS A 64 -5.80 15.96 -0.51
C LYS A 64 -4.49 15.82 -1.27
N LEU A 65 -4.38 14.77 -2.10
CA LEU A 65 -3.31 14.65 -3.08
C LEU A 65 -3.24 16.05 -3.71
N LEU A 66 -2.15 16.79 -3.43
CA LEU A 66 -1.95 18.10 -3.99
C LEU A 66 -2.31 17.96 -5.46
N ARG A 67 -3.31 18.75 -5.89
CA ARG A 67 -3.53 18.95 -7.31
C ARG A 67 -2.13 19.24 -7.86
N CYS A 68 -1.65 18.41 -8.79
CA CYS A 68 -0.81 18.98 -9.82
C CYS A 68 -1.72 19.98 -10.51
N ASP A 69 -1.71 21.23 -10.04
CA ASP A 69 -2.33 22.33 -10.76
C ASP A 69 -1.58 22.45 -12.10
N ASP A 70 -2.37 22.33 -13.18
CA ASP A 70 -2.17 22.67 -14.59
C ASP A 70 -0.78 22.48 -15.26
#